data_AF-A0A9E1E9I5-F1
#
_entry.id   AF-A0A9E1E9I5-F1
#
_cell.length_a   1.000
_cell.length_b   1.000
_cell.length_c   1.000
_cell.angle_alpha   90.00
_cell.angle_beta   90.00
_cell.angle_gamma   90.00
#
_symmetry.space_group_name_H-M   'P 1'
#
loop_
_entity.id
_entity.type
_entity.pdbx_description
1 polymer ?
#
loop_
_entity_poly.entity_id
_entity_poly.type
_entity_poly.pdbx_seq_one_letter_code
_entity_poly.pdbx_strand_id
1 'polypeptide(L)'
;MLTVYHGSTYRVEQPLAGVCRPNLDFGVGFYLTDLKDQAIRWALRTADIRHENSVWLNIYSLDIDACRNSSFHYLHFTTYDAHWLDFVVACRQGNVIWQDYDIIEGGIADDRVIRTIDLYMRGDYTREEALSRLIHQEPNNQICITNQKVVDEHLHFVDAILLPIPSLSKEIPNADIVMQGKYYSIVELLATRLHISSLQALDIFYNSESYQRIVHRLGDLYLMSDAYIVDELMRELQKRQG
;
A
#
# COMPACT_ATOMS: atom_id res chain seq x y z
N MET A 1 -7.69 25.16 -1.16
CA MET A 1 -8.53 24.00 -0.76
C MET A 1 -8.58 22.97 -1.89
N LEU A 2 -8.12 21.75 -1.61
CA LEU A 2 -8.11 20.61 -2.52
C LEU A 2 -9.03 19.51 -1.97
N THR A 3 -9.90 18.95 -2.81
CA THR A 3 -10.70 17.78 -2.41
C THR A 3 -9.87 16.51 -2.59
N VAL A 4 -9.73 15.74 -1.52
CA VAL A 4 -8.95 14.50 -1.51
C VAL A 4 -9.77 13.34 -0.93
N TYR A 5 -9.37 12.12 -1.27
CA TYR A 5 -10.13 10.90 -1.06
C TYR A 5 -9.28 9.84 -0.36
N HIS A 6 -9.89 9.10 0.57
CA HIS A 6 -9.32 7.91 1.18
C HIS A 6 -10.27 6.72 1.03
N GLY A 7 -9.79 5.69 0.34
CA GLY A 7 -10.50 4.43 0.19
C GLY A 7 -10.21 3.48 1.34
N SER A 8 -11.24 2.97 2.00
CA SER A 8 -11.06 1.93 3.03
C SER A 8 -12.32 1.08 3.21
N THR A 9 -12.26 0.15 4.15
CA THR A 9 -13.41 -0.68 4.55
C THR A 9 -14.21 -0.06 5.70
N TYR A 10 -13.84 1.15 6.15
CA TYR A 10 -14.44 1.85 7.28
C TYR A 10 -14.71 3.33 6.95
N ARG A 11 -15.69 3.92 7.65
CA ARG A 11 -15.79 5.37 7.72
C ARG A 11 -14.69 5.90 8.64
N VAL A 12 -13.92 6.87 8.16
CA VAL A 12 -12.79 7.48 8.88
C VAL A 12 -13.08 8.98 8.97
N GLU A 13 -13.46 9.45 10.15
CA GLU A 13 -13.74 10.88 10.38
C GLU A 13 -12.55 11.60 11.01
N GLN A 14 -11.79 10.89 11.86
CA GLN A 14 -10.64 11.38 12.59
C GLN A 14 -9.42 10.52 12.22
N PRO A 15 -8.79 10.80 11.07
CA PRO A 15 -7.66 10.00 10.61
C PRO A 15 -6.44 10.17 11.52
N LEU A 16 -5.66 9.10 11.64
CA LEU A 16 -4.42 9.08 12.42
C LEU A 16 -3.25 8.83 11.49
N ALA A 17 -2.29 9.75 11.45
CA ALA A 17 -1.10 9.66 10.60
C ALA A 17 -0.22 8.46 10.98
N GLY A 18 -0.13 8.13 12.28
CA GLY A 18 0.71 7.03 12.76
C GLY A 18 0.16 5.61 12.52
N VAL A 19 -1.03 5.47 11.91
CA VAL A 19 -1.72 4.18 11.79
C VAL A 19 -1.80 3.76 10.33
N CYS A 20 -0.79 3.03 9.86
CA CYS A 20 -0.89 2.25 8.62
C CYS A 20 0.11 1.09 8.61
N ARG A 21 0.12 0.33 7.51
CA ARG A 21 1.12 -0.73 7.30
C ARG A 21 2.53 -0.11 7.21
N PRO A 22 3.56 -0.77 7.74
CA PRO A 22 4.93 -0.33 7.52
C PRO A 22 5.36 -0.59 6.07
N ASN A 23 6.49 -0.04 5.67
CA ASN A 23 7.16 -0.31 4.39
C ASN A 23 6.33 0.02 3.13
N LEU A 24 5.38 0.94 3.24
CA LEU A 24 4.73 1.54 2.07
C LEU A 24 5.67 2.55 1.40
N ASP A 25 5.34 2.93 0.17
CA ASP A 25 6.18 3.75 -0.72
C ASP A 25 6.62 5.08 -0.10
N PHE A 26 5.75 5.66 0.72
CA PHE A 26 5.97 6.92 1.44
C PHE A 26 5.99 6.74 2.96
N GLY A 27 6.25 5.51 3.44
CA GLY A 27 6.36 5.22 4.87
C GLY A 27 5.05 5.08 5.62
N VAL A 28 5.07 5.42 6.92
CA VAL A 28 3.86 5.38 7.75
C VAL A 28 3.19 6.75 7.75
N GLY A 29 1.92 6.79 7.35
CA GLY A 29 1.15 8.02 7.22
C GLY A 29 -0.32 7.77 6.92
N PHE A 30 -1.10 8.85 6.88
CA PHE A 30 -2.45 8.84 6.36
C PHE A 30 -2.46 9.12 4.85
N TYR A 31 -2.91 8.13 4.08
CA TYR A 31 -2.84 8.13 2.62
C TYR A 31 -4.13 8.66 1.98
N LEU A 32 -3.99 9.71 1.17
CA LEU A 32 -5.04 10.43 0.47
C LEU A 32 -4.68 10.59 -1.01
N THR A 33 -5.66 10.74 -1.88
CA THR A 33 -5.43 11.04 -3.31
C THR A 33 -6.47 12.03 -3.80
N ASP A 34 -6.11 12.92 -4.72
CA ASP A 34 -7.07 13.75 -5.46
C ASP A 34 -7.80 12.97 -6.58
N LEU A 35 -7.36 11.74 -6.86
CA LEU A 35 -7.95 10.85 -7.85
C LEU A 35 -9.03 9.96 -7.22
N LYS A 36 -10.30 10.40 -7.30
CA LYS A 36 -11.45 9.66 -6.74
C LYS A 36 -11.48 8.17 -7.13
N ASP A 37 -11.29 7.87 -8.41
CA ASP A 37 -11.35 6.48 -8.91
C ASP A 37 -10.23 5.61 -8.35
N GLN A 38 -9.05 6.18 -8.04
CA GLN A 38 -7.97 5.45 -7.38
C GLN A 38 -8.38 5.05 -5.96
N ALA A 39 -8.95 5.96 -5.18
CA ALA A 39 -9.45 5.66 -3.84
C ALA A 39 -10.57 4.60 -3.88
N ILE A 40 -11.50 4.68 -4.84
CA ILE A 40 -12.57 3.69 -5.02
C ILE A 40 -11.99 2.31 -5.33
N ARG A 41 -11.10 2.21 -6.33
CA ARG A 41 -10.46 0.93 -6.70
C ARG A 41 -9.71 0.33 -5.51
N TRP A 42 -8.99 1.15 -4.76
CA TRP A 42 -8.27 0.69 -3.57
C TRP A 42 -9.22 0.18 -2.48
N ALA A 43 -10.33 0.87 -2.22
CA ALA A 43 -11.31 0.46 -1.23
C ALA A 43 -11.96 -0.89 -1.61
N LEU A 44 -12.36 -1.05 -2.88
CA LEU A 44 -12.93 -2.30 -3.40
C LEU A 44 -11.93 -3.45 -3.30
N ARG A 45 -10.69 -3.25 -3.76
CA ARG A 45 -9.62 -4.26 -3.68
C ARG A 45 -9.32 -4.63 -2.23
N THR A 46 -9.28 -3.65 -1.32
CA THR A 46 -9.02 -3.89 0.10
C THR A 46 -10.17 -4.67 0.75
N ALA A 47 -11.42 -4.38 0.42
CA ALA A 47 -12.58 -5.12 0.92
C ALA A 47 -12.56 -6.58 0.46
N ASP A 48 -12.30 -6.81 -0.83
CA ASP A 48 -12.13 -8.15 -1.40
C ASP A 48 -10.95 -8.91 -0.76
N ILE A 49 -9.80 -8.25 -0.61
CA ILE A 49 -8.63 -8.80 0.08
C ILE A 49 -8.91 -9.08 1.56
N ARG A 50 -9.87 -8.43 2.21
CA ARG A 50 -10.09 -8.58 3.65
C ARG A 50 -11.40 -9.28 4.00
N HIS A 51 -12.17 -9.69 2.99
CA HIS A 51 -13.54 -10.22 3.13
C HIS A 51 -14.45 -9.29 3.94
N GLU A 52 -14.27 -7.98 3.75
CA GLU A 52 -15.07 -6.97 4.44
C GLU A 52 -16.29 -6.64 3.57
N ASN A 53 -17.46 -6.56 4.18
CA ASN A 53 -18.72 -6.30 3.46
C ASN A 53 -19.05 -4.81 3.33
N SER A 54 -18.09 -3.94 3.66
CA SER A 54 -18.23 -2.49 3.57
C SER A 54 -17.07 -1.88 2.81
N VAL A 55 -17.42 -0.99 1.88
CA VAL A 55 -16.48 -0.23 1.06
C VAL A 55 -16.84 1.24 1.23
N TRP A 56 -15.91 2.04 1.75
CA TRP A 56 -16.12 3.44 2.04
C TRP A 56 -15.17 4.32 1.24
N LEU A 57 -15.73 5.34 0.61
CA LEU A 57 -14.99 6.47 0.07
C LEU A 57 -15.11 7.63 1.06
N ASN A 58 -14.02 7.93 1.76
CA ASN A 58 -13.95 9.06 2.69
C ASN A 58 -13.45 10.29 1.92
N ILE A 59 -14.10 11.44 2.11
CA ILE A 59 -13.88 12.69 1.38
C ILE A 59 -13.43 13.75 2.38
N TYR A 60 -12.35 14.45 2.04
CA TYR A 60 -11.77 15.50 2.85
C TYR A 60 -11.51 16.75 2.03
N SER A 61 -11.45 17.89 2.71
CA SER A 61 -10.93 19.14 2.18
C SER A 61 -9.56 19.39 2.82
N LEU A 62 -8.53 19.42 1.98
CA LEU A 62 -7.15 19.67 2.38
C LEU A 62 -6.74 21.10 2.03
N ASP A 63 -6.23 21.85 3.00
CA ASP A 63 -5.60 23.14 2.74
C ASP A 63 -4.17 22.95 2.21
N ILE A 64 -4.06 22.57 0.93
CA ILE A 64 -2.78 22.25 0.29
C ILE A 64 -1.85 23.46 0.19
N ASP A 65 -2.40 24.66 0.08
CA ASP A 65 -1.59 25.88 -0.02
C ASP A 65 -0.95 26.20 1.33
N ALA A 66 -1.67 26.03 2.44
CA ALA A 66 -1.08 26.10 3.77
C ALA A 66 -0.01 25.02 3.97
N CYS A 67 -0.27 23.79 3.52
CA CYS A 67 0.70 22.68 3.59
C CYS A 67 2.01 22.99 2.85
N ARG A 68 1.95 23.68 1.71
CA ARG A 68 3.12 24.04 0.89
C ARG A 68 3.85 25.31 1.36
N ASN A 69 3.13 26.26 1.96
CA ASN A 69 3.66 27.57 2.33
C ASN A 69 3.98 27.76 3.83
N SER A 70 3.62 26.78 4.66
CA SER A 70 3.90 26.79 6.10
C SER A 70 5.32 26.28 6.41
N SER A 71 5.63 26.17 7.70
CA SER A 71 6.88 25.55 8.18
C SER A 71 6.92 24.02 8.03
N PHE A 72 5.95 23.39 7.37
CA PHE A 72 5.95 21.94 7.16
C PHE A 72 6.93 21.54 6.07
N HIS A 73 7.59 20.41 6.27
CA HIS A 73 8.47 19.81 5.28
C HIS A 73 7.65 19.05 4.24
N TYR A 74 7.51 19.67 3.08
CA TYR A 74 6.75 19.14 1.94
C TYR A 74 7.69 18.52 0.91
N LEU A 75 7.56 17.22 0.67
CA LEU A 75 8.26 16.51 -0.40
C LEU A 75 7.32 16.24 -1.57
N HIS A 76 7.71 16.64 -2.78
CA HIS A 76 6.92 16.40 -3.98
C HIS A 76 7.71 15.71 -5.08
N PHE A 77 7.22 14.55 -5.51
CA PHE A 77 7.71 13.83 -6.68
C PHE A 77 6.75 14.04 -7.85
N THR A 78 7.21 14.75 -8.88
CA THR A 78 6.42 14.99 -10.10
C THR A 78 6.62 13.92 -11.17
N THR A 79 7.68 13.10 -11.05
CA THR A 79 8.05 12.06 -12.02
C THR A 79 8.66 10.84 -11.32
N TYR A 80 8.72 9.71 -12.02
CA TYR A 80 9.41 8.50 -11.55
C TYR A 80 10.90 8.54 -11.88
N ASP A 81 11.59 9.53 -11.32
CA ASP A 81 13.01 9.74 -11.51
C ASP A 81 13.88 8.93 -10.51
N ALA A 82 15.18 9.18 -10.57
CA ALA A 82 16.18 8.56 -9.70
C ALA A 82 15.95 8.85 -8.21
N HIS A 83 15.44 10.04 -7.87
CA HIS A 83 15.17 10.43 -6.49
C HIS A 83 13.94 9.71 -5.95
N TRP A 84 12.86 9.66 -6.75
CA TRP A 84 11.67 8.88 -6.43
C TRP A 84 11.96 7.40 -6.24
N LEU A 85 12.73 6.80 -7.16
CA LEU A 85 13.09 5.37 -7.09
C LEU A 85 13.83 5.04 -5.80
N ASP A 86 14.88 5.82 -5.48
CA ASP A 86 15.66 5.62 -4.26
C ASP A 86 14.80 5.77 -3.01
N PHE A 87 13.93 6.77 -2.99
CA PHE A 87 13.06 7.05 -1.85
C PHE A 87 12.08 5.90 -1.59
N VAL A 88 11.37 5.46 -2.63
CA VAL A 88 10.38 4.37 -2.54
C VAL A 88 11.05 3.06 -2.14
N VAL A 89 12.21 2.74 -2.74
CA VAL A 89 12.96 1.52 -2.41
C VAL A 89 13.45 1.56 -0.96
N ALA A 90 14.00 2.68 -0.51
CA ALA A 90 14.43 2.83 0.86
C ALA A 90 13.28 2.64 1.85
N CYS A 91 12.11 3.24 1.59
CA CYS A 91 10.92 3.06 2.44
C CYS A 91 10.46 1.60 2.48
N ARG A 92 10.38 0.92 1.31
CA ARG A 92 9.98 -0.49 1.20
C ARG A 92 10.97 -1.46 1.87
N GLN A 93 12.24 -1.09 1.95
CA GLN A 93 13.27 -1.82 2.69
C GLN A 93 13.25 -1.56 4.21
N GLY A 94 12.31 -0.74 4.69
CA GLY A 94 12.15 -0.45 6.12
C GLY A 94 12.99 0.72 6.62
N ASN A 95 13.61 1.49 5.73
CA ASN A 95 14.24 2.75 6.14
C ASN A 95 13.17 3.78 6.50
N VAL A 96 13.53 4.69 7.40
CA VAL A 96 12.63 5.70 7.97
C VAL A 96 12.86 7.11 7.42
N ILE A 97 13.45 7.23 6.23
CA ILE A 97 13.76 8.52 5.59
C ILE A 97 12.52 9.41 5.36
N TRP A 98 11.33 8.81 5.36
CA TRP A 98 10.05 9.50 5.28
C TRP A 98 9.71 10.31 6.54
N GLN A 99 10.36 10.05 7.68
CA GLN A 99 10.13 10.78 8.93
C GLN A 99 10.67 12.22 8.90
N ASP A 100 11.54 12.55 7.94
CA ASP A 100 12.07 13.91 7.77
C ASP A 100 11.05 14.88 7.14
N TYR A 101 9.93 14.35 6.67
CA TYR A 101 8.89 15.08 5.95
C TYR A 101 7.56 14.96 6.69
N ASP A 102 6.77 16.02 6.67
CA ASP A 102 5.42 16.05 7.23
C ASP A 102 4.36 15.59 6.22
N ILE A 103 4.65 15.81 4.93
CA ILE A 103 3.78 15.51 3.80
C ILE A 103 4.65 15.08 2.62
N ILE A 104 4.26 13.96 1.99
CA ILE A 104 4.92 13.43 0.81
C ILE A 104 3.85 13.25 -0.28
N GLU A 105 4.01 13.93 -1.41
CA GLU A 105 3.10 13.87 -2.56
C GLU A 105 3.81 13.32 -3.80
N GLY A 106 3.22 12.34 -4.47
CA GLY A 106 3.67 11.89 -5.78
C GLY A 106 3.03 10.57 -6.20
N GLY A 107 3.51 10.00 -7.30
CA GLY A 107 3.02 8.68 -7.73
C GLY A 107 3.50 7.57 -6.81
N ILE A 108 2.63 6.61 -6.54
CA ILE A 108 3.00 5.33 -5.91
C ILE A 108 3.24 4.26 -6.96
N ALA A 109 3.99 3.23 -6.59
CA ALA A 109 4.23 2.10 -7.45
C ALA A 109 2.98 1.21 -7.55
N ASP A 110 2.05 1.62 -8.42
CA ASP A 110 0.82 0.93 -8.77
C ASP A 110 1.08 -0.31 -9.67
N ASP A 111 -0.01 -0.95 -10.11
CA ASP A 111 0.03 -2.15 -10.96
C ASP A 111 0.88 -1.98 -12.24
N ARG A 112 1.14 -0.75 -12.71
CA ARG A 112 1.93 -0.48 -13.93
C ARG A 112 3.43 -0.53 -13.69
N VAL A 113 3.88 -0.13 -12.49
CA VAL A 113 5.31 0.07 -12.20
C VAL A 113 5.84 -0.84 -11.08
N ILE A 114 4.97 -1.44 -10.26
CA ILE A 114 5.36 -2.28 -9.12
C ILE A 114 6.34 -3.38 -9.51
N ARG A 115 6.11 -4.05 -10.65
CA ARG A 115 7.00 -5.11 -11.16
C ARG A 115 8.42 -4.61 -11.41
N THR A 116 8.58 -3.39 -11.92
CA THR A 116 9.89 -2.80 -12.16
C THR A 116 10.61 -2.55 -10.83
N ILE A 117 9.89 -2.08 -9.81
CA ILE A 117 10.47 -1.85 -8.48
C ILE A 117 10.87 -3.17 -7.83
N ASP A 118 10.01 -4.20 -7.89
CA ASP A 118 10.30 -5.51 -7.31
C ASP A 118 11.54 -6.15 -7.94
N LEU A 119 11.68 -6.10 -9.27
CA LEU A 119 12.85 -6.62 -9.99
C LEU A 119 14.12 -5.83 -9.67
N TYR A 120 14.04 -4.50 -9.54
CA TYR A 120 15.17 -3.69 -9.10
C TYR A 120 15.59 -4.02 -7.67
N MET A 121 14.64 -4.13 -6.73
CA MET A 121 14.92 -4.48 -5.33
C MET A 121 15.55 -5.87 -5.16
N ARG A 122 15.24 -6.82 -6.05
CA ARG A 122 15.83 -8.17 -6.09
C ARG A 122 17.23 -8.20 -6.74
N GLY A 123 17.65 -7.10 -7.37
CA GLY A 123 18.89 -7.02 -8.13
C GLY A 123 18.82 -7.61 -9.53
N ASP A 124 17.62 -7.92 -10.03
CA ASP A 124 17.40 -8.42 -11.40
C ASP A 124 17.52 -7.31 -12.45
N TYR A 125 17.25 -6.06 -12.05
CA TYR A 125 17.47 -4.86 -12.87
C TYR A 125 18.56 -3.97 -12.29
N THR A 126 19.38 -3.38 -13.15
CA THR A 126 20.22 -2.24 -12.76
C THR A 126 19.38 -0.99 -12.54
N ARG A 127 19.98 0.02 -11.91
CA ARG A 127 19.32 1.31 -11.70
C ARG A 127 18.92 1.96 -13.02
N GLU A 128 19.79 1.89 -14.03
CA GLU A 128 19.58 2.45 -15.36
C GLU A 128 18.44 1.74 -16.08
N GLU A 129 18.37 0.40 -16.00
CA GLU A 129 17.29 -0.39 -16.58
C GLU A 129 15.93 -0.07 -15.95
N ALA A 130 15.89 0.07 -14.62
CA ALA A 130 14.68 0.44 -13.90
C ALA A 130 14.20 1.83 -14.33
N LEU A 131 15.09 2.83 -14.35
CA LEU A 131 14.77 4.20 -14.73
C LEU A 131 14.32 4.33 -16.18
N SER A 132 14.97 3.61 -17.11
CA SER A 132 14.55 3.58 -18.51
C SER A 132 13.15 3.00 -18.72
N ARG A 133 12.66 2.15 -17.81
CA ARG A 133 11.29 1.63 -17.86
C ARG A 133 10.28 2.59 -17.24
N LEU A 134 10.69 3.27 -16.17
CA LEU A 134 9.87 4.21 -15.42
C LEU A 134 9.59 5.51 -16.18
N ILE A 135 10.55 6.01 -16.97
CA ILE A 135 10.44 7.28 -17.71
C ILE A 135 9.24 7.34 -18.68
N HIS A 136 8.73 6.18 -19.11
CA HIS A 136 7.60 6.08 -20.03
C HIS A 136 6.23 6.02 -19.33
N GLN A 137 6.20 6.14 -18.00
CA GLN A 137 4.99 5.98 -17.20
C GLN A 137 4.58 7.33 -16.60
N GLU A 138 3.31 7.68 -16.76
CA GLU A 138 2.73 8.83 -16.07
C GLU A 138 2.40 8.47 -14.62
N PRO A 139 2.93 9.23 -13.63
CA PRO A 139 2.62 9.00 -12.24
C PRO A 139 1.12 9.11 -11.95
N ASN A 140 0.62 8.23 -11.09
CA ASN A 140 -0.62 8.53 -10.37
C ASN A 140 -0.31 9.60 -9.30
N ASN A 141 -1.29 9.95 -8.45
CA ASN A 141 -1.03 10.86 -7.35
C ASN A 141 -1.50 10.28 -6.02
N GLN A 142 -0.65 10.43 -5.01
CA GLN A 142 -0.88 10.02 -3.65
C GLN A 142 -0.20 11.04 -2.72
N ILE A 143 -0.95 11.48 -1.72
CA ILE A 143 -0.50 12.34 -0.63
C ILE A 143 -0.46 11.49 0.63
N CYS A 144 0.72 11.37 1.22
CA CYS A 144 0.95 10.73 2.51
C CYS A 144 1.20 11.82 3.54
N ILE A 145 0.30 11.96 4.52
CA ILE A 145 0.50 12.87 5.66
C ILE A 145 1.08 12.06 6.82
N THR A 146 2.32 12.33 7.19
CA THR A 146 3.07 11.60 8.24
C THR A 146 2.96 12.31 9.60
N ASN A 147 2.67 13.61 9.61
CA ASN A 147 2.53 14.42 10.81
C ASN A 147 1.06 14.61 11.20
N GLN A 148 0.70 14.19 12.42
CA GLN A 148 -0.66 14.34 12.95
C GLN A 148 -1.11 15.81 13.03
N LYS A 149 -0.20 16.75 13.27
CA LYS A 149 -0.54 18.18 13.31
C LYS A 149 -1.10 18.68 11.98
N VAL A 150 -0.56 18.21 10.85
CA VAL A 150 -1.08 18.54 9.52
C VAL A 150 -2.50 18.01 9.35
N VAL A 151 -2.74 16.77 9.80
CA VAL A 151 -4.07 16.17 9.79
C VAL A 151 -5.06 17.02 10.59
N ASP A 152 -4.70 17.37 11.83
CA ASP A 152 -5.58 18.07 12.75
C ASP A 152 -5.89 19.52 12.31
N GLU A 153 -4.91 20.22 11.75
CA GLU A 153 -5.01 21.64 11.41
C GLU A 153 -5.47 21.90 9.96
N HIS A 154 -5.17 21.01 9.02
CA HIS A 154 -5.32 21.28 7.58
C HIS A 154 -6.14 20.24 6.81
N LEU A 155 -6.52 19.12 7.41
CA LEU A 155 -7.36 18.10 6.77
C LEU A 155 -8.74 18.04 7.43
N HIS A 156 -9.75 18.54 6.73
CA HIS A 156 -11.12 18.57 7.25
C HIS A 156 -11.96 17.47 6.62
N PHE A 157 -12.57 16.61 7.44
CA PHE A 157 -13.55 15.63 6.98
C PHE A 157 -14.77 16.35 6.39
N VAL A 158 -15.18 15.92 5.20
CA VAL A 158 -16.34 16.48 4.48
C VAL A 158 -17.49 15.50 4.48
N ASP A 159 -17.26 14.28 4.02
CA ASP A 159 -18.30 13.26 3.87
C ASP A 159 -17.69 11.84 3.77
N ALA A 160 -18.51 10.81 3.92
CA ALA A 160 -18.15 9.43 3.64
C ALA A 160 -19.29 8.71 2.91
N ILE A 161 -18.98 8.15 1.75
CA ILE A 161 -19.94 7.46 0.89
C ILE A 161 -19.72 5.96 1.02
N LEU A 162 -20.77 5.24 1.46
CA LEU A 162 -20.81 3.77 1.39
C LEU A 162 -21.04 3.35 -0.07
N LEU A 163 -20.10 2.60 -0.63
CA LEU A 163 -20.15 2.13 -2.00
C LEU A 163 -20.79 0.73 -2.08
N PRO A 164 -21.58 0.45 -3.14
CA PRO A 164 -22.09 -0.89 -3.37
C PRO A 164 -20.94 -1.83 -3.74
N ILE A 165 -20.94 -3.03 -3.14
CA ILE A 165 -19.99 -4.08 -3.50
C ILE A 165 -20.49 -4.77 -4.77
N PRO A 166 -19.70 -4.80 -5.86
CA PRO A 166 -20.04 -5.60 -7.03
C PRO A 166 -20.09 -7.08 -6.64
N SER A 167 -21.16 -7.79 -7.02
CA SER A 167 -21.21 -9.25 -6.90
C SER A 167 -20.11 -9.87 -7.79
N LEU A 168 -19.00 -10.29 -7.20
CA LEU A 168 -17.89 -10.91 -7.90
C LEU A 168 -18.14 -12.41 -8.10
N SER A 169 -18.64 -12.77 -9.29
CA SER A 169 -18.51 -14.13 -9.82
C SER A 169 -17.38 -14.13 -10.87
N LYS A 170 -16.19 -14.55 -10.49
CA LYS A 170 -15.14 -14.87 -11.47
C LYS A 170 -14.43 -16.15 -11.08
N GLU A 171 -14.74 -17.24 -11.78
CA GLU A 171 -13.81 -18.36 -11.94
C GLU A 171 -12.58 -17.88 -12.70
N ILE A 172 -11.38 -18.21 -12.22
CA ILE A 172 -10.12 -17.88 -12.91
C ILE A 172 -9.30 -19.18 -13.08
N PRO A 173 -8.93 -19.57 -14.31
CA PRO A 173 -8.20 -20.81 -14.58
C PRO A 173 -6.72 -20.82 -14.13
N ASN A 174 -6.23 -22.05 -13.94
CA ASN A 174 -4.90 -22.52 -13.52
C ASN A 174 -3.66 -21.68 -13.88
N ALA A 175 -2.76 -21.55 -12.89
CA ALA A 175 -1.32 -21.40 -13.11
C ALA A 175 -0.56 -21.98 -11.89
N ASP A 176 0.06 -23.15 -12.05
CA ASP A 176 0.59 -24.00 -10.96
C ASP A 176 2.12 -23.98 -10.78
N ILE A 177 2.87 -23.10 -11.47
CA ILE A 177 4.35 -23.08 -11.37
C ILE A 177 4.89 -21.78 -10.76
N VAL A 178 4.28 -20.62 -11.07
CA VAL A 178 4.70 -19.30 -10.53
C VAL A 178 4.50 -19.20 -9.00
N MET A 179 3.57 -19.99 -8.45
CA MET A 179 3.21 -19.94 -7.04
C MET A 179 4.30 -20.48 -6.11
N GLN A 180 5.11 -21.45 -6.54
CA GLN A 180 6.11 -22.08 -5.65
C GLN A 180 7.24 -21.11 -5.25
N GLY A 181 7.77 -20.34 -6.20
CA GLY A 181 8.79 -19.31 -5.90
C GLY A 181 8.23 -18.20 -5.01
N LYS A 182 6.95 -17.84 -5.21
CA LYS A 182 6.24 -16.87 -4.39
C LYS A 182 6.08 -17.35 -2.94
N TYR A 183 5.73 -18.63 -2.72
CA TYR A 183 5.61 -19.20 -1.37
C TYR A 183 6.93 -19.17 -0.62
N TYR A 184 8.04 -19.52 -1.28
CA TYR A 184 9.36 -19.45 -0.65
C TYR A 184 9.69 -18.03 -0.18
N SER A 185 9.49 -17.03 -1.05
CA SER A 185 9.71 -15.62 -0.73
C SER A 185 8.85 -15.15 0.45
N ILE A 186 7.55 -15.49 0.46
CA ILE A 186 6.64 -15.16 1.57
C ILE A 186 7.10 -15.78 2.89
N VAL A 187 7.51 -17.05 2.88
CA VAL A 187 7.97 -17.77 4.09
C VAL A 187 9.24 -17.16 4.65
N GLU A 188 10.23 -16.83 3.81
CA GLU A 188 11.48 -16.20 4.25
C GLU A 188 11.25 -14.79 4.81
N LEU A 189 10.38 -14.00 4.18
CA LEU A 189 9.99 -12.68 4.67
C LEU A 189 9.25 -12.78 6.01
N LEU A 190 8.34 -13.74 6.15
CA LEU A 190 7.60 -13.99 7.39
C LEU A 190 8.53 -14.43 8.52
N ALA A 191 9.46 -15.34 8.24
CA ALA A 191 10.48 -15.81 9.19
C ALA A 191 11.33 -14.65 9.71
N THR A 192 11.80 -13.81 8.80
CA THR A 192 12.59 -12.60 9.11
C THR A 192 11.82 -11.65 10.00
N ARG A 193 10.56 -11.35 9.65
CA ARG A 193 9.73 -10.37 10.36
C ARG A 193 9.30 -10.82 11.75
N LEU A 194 9.05 -12.11 11.93
CA LEU A 194 8.68 -12.70 13.22
C LEU A 194 9.90 -13.11 14.06
N HIS A 195 11.12 -13.04 13.50
CA HIS A 195 12.34 -13.56 14.11
C HIS A 195 12.23 -15.03 14.52
N ILE A 196 11.68 -15.87 13.62
CA ILE A 196 11.49 -17.32 13.81
C ILE A 196 12.23 -18.11 12.74
N SER A 197 12.33 -19.43 12.92
CA SER A 197 12.92 -20.29 11.88
C SER A 197 12.02 -20.38 10.65
N SER A 198 12.61 -20.58 9.46
CA SER A 198 11.87 -20.78 8.21
C SER A 198 10.90 -21.97 8.30
N LEU A 199 11.23 -23.02 9.07
CA LEU A 199 10.33 -24.15 9.29
C LEU A 199 9.07 -23.77 10.09
N GLN A 200 9.22 -22.94 11.12
CA GLN A 200 8.08 -22.41 11.88
C GLN A 200 7.24 -21.46 11.01
N ALA A 201 7.90 -20.59 10.24
CA ALA A 201 7.20 -19.70 9.31
C ALA A 201 6.44 -20.47 8.22
N LEU A 202 7.03 -21.57 7.71
CA LEU A 202 6.39 -22.48 6.77
C LEU A 202 5.10 -23.07 7.37
N ASP A 203 5.18 -23.60 8.59
CA ASP A 203 4.03 -24.16 9.28
C ASP A 203 2.93 -23.12 9.50
N ILE A 204 3.28 -21.91 9.94
CA ILE A 204 2.33 -20.80 10.08
C ILE A 204 1.67 -20.46 8.73
N PHE A 205 2.48 -20.32 7.67
CA PHE A 205 1.99 -19.94 6.35
C PHE A 205 0.99 -20.98 5.81
N TYR A 206 1.34 -22.26 5.77
CA TYR A 206 0.46 -23.31 5.22
C TYR A 206 -0.83 -23.52 6.04
N ASN A 207 -0.84 -23.15 7.33
CA ASN A 207 -2.01 -23.19 8.20
C ASN A 207 -2.77 -21.84 8.30
N SER A 208 -2.43 -20.87 7.46
CA SER A 208 -3.11 -19.56 7.41
C SER A 208 -4.32 -19.55 6.47
N GLU A 209 -5.29 -18.70 6.78
CA GLU A 209 -6.40 -18.39 5.88
C GLU A 209 -5.87 -17.72 4.61
N SER A 210 -4.87 -16.84 4.76
CA SER A 210 -4.19 -16.17 3.64
C SER A 210 -3.63 -17.18 2.63
N TYR A 211 -3.00 -18.28 3.07
CA TYR A 211 -2.55 -19.35 2.18
C TYR A 211 -3.70 -20.03 1.45
N GLN A 212 -4.76 -20.42 2.16
CA GLN A 212 -5.95 -21.03 1.53
C GLN A 212 -6.53 -20.12 0.44
N ARG A 213 -6.57 -18.82 0.70
CA ARG A 213 -7.07 -17.83 -0.25
C ARG A 213 -6.17 -17.67 -1.47
N ILE A 214 -4.86 -17.72 -1.26
CA ILE A 214 -3.89 -17.65 -2.36
C ILE A 214 -4.00 -18.89 -3.25
N VAL A 215 -4.10 -20.09 -2.66
CA VAL A 215 -4.25 -21.37 -3.38
C VAL A 215 -5.58 -21.43 -4.14
N HIS A 216 -6.68 -21.04 -3.49
CA HIS A 216 -8.02 -21.04 -4.08
C HIS A 216 -8.34 -19.79 -4.91
N ARG A 217 -7.40 -18.85 -5.04
CA ARG A 217 -7.55 -17.57 -5.76
C ARG A 217 -8.80 -16.79 -5.33
N LEU A 218 -9.04 -16.78 -4.02
CA LEU A 218 -10.15 -16.05 -3.42
C LEU A 218 -9.78 -14.58 -3.28
N GLY A 219 -10.29 -13.77 -4.22
CA GLY A 219 -10.00 -12.35 -4.31
C GLY A 219 -8.61 -12.03 -4.88
N ASP A 220 -8.21 -10.77 -4.81
CA ASP A 220 -6.99 -10.26 -5.44
C ASP A 220 -5.70 -10.53 -4.63
N LEU A 221 -5.76 -11.19 -3.46
CA LEU A 221 -4.60 -11.38 -2.58
C LEU A 221 -3.42 -12.07 -3.28
N TYR A 222 -3.67 -13.04 -4.16
CA TYR A 222 -2.62 -13.74 -4.90
C TYR A 222 -1.89 -12.86 -5.93
N LEU A 223 -2.48 -11.72 -6.33
CA LEU A 223 -1.87 -10.74 -7.22
C LEU A 223 -0.98 -9.73 -6.49
N MET A 224 -1.08 -9.66 -5.15
CA MET A 224 -0.32 -8.70 -4.34
C MET A 224 1.15 -9.09 -4.21
N SER A 225 2.01 -8.12 -3.85
CA SER A 225 3.44 -8.39 -3.60
C SER A 225 3.63 -9.32 -2.40
N ASP A 226 4.78 -9.99 -2.34
CA ASP A 226 5.11 -10.93 -1.27
C ASP A 226 5.08 -10.23 0.11
N ALA A 227 5.61 -9.01 0.19
CA ALA A 227 5.57 -8.18 1.39
C ALA A 227 4.13 -7.84 1.84
N TYR A 228 3.25 -7.52 0.89
CA TYR A 228 1.85 -7.23 1.19
C TYR A 228 1.13 -8.47 1.75
N ILE A 229 1.40 -9.65 1.18
CA ILE A 229 0.85 -10.91 1.69
C ILE A 229 1.34 -11.18 3.11
N VAL A 230 2.62 -10.92 3.41
CA VAL A 230 3.15 -11.01 4.77
C VAL A 230 2.46 -10.03 5.71
N ASP A 231 2.15 -8.81 5.28
CA ASP A 231 1.38 -7.88 6.11
C ASP A 231 -0.05 -8.37 6.40
N GLU A 232 -0.75 -8.98 5.44
CA GLU A 232 -2.06 -9.58 5.69
C GLU A 232 -1.97 -10.83 6.59
N LEU A 233 -0.91 -11.64 6.47
CA LEU A 233 -0.60 -12.72 7.43
C LEU A 233 -0.39 -12.18 8.85
N MET A 234 0.37 -11.09 9.00
CA MET A 234 0.58 -10.45 10.30
C MET A 234 -0.73 -9.94 10.89
N ARG A 235 -1.60 -9.32 10.08
CA ARG A 235 -2.94 -8.89 10.50
C ARG A 235 -3.79 -10.09 10.94
N GLU A 236 -3.76 -11.18 10.19
CA GLU A 236 -4.46 -12.42 10.52
C GLU A 236 -3.99 -13.00 11.88
N LEU A 237 -2.68 -13.06 12.10
CA LEU A 237 -2.09 -13.53 13.36
C LEU A 237 -2.46 -12.63 14.53
N GLN A 238 -2.43 -11.31 14.37
CA GLN A 238 -2.86 -10.35 15.39
C GLN A 238 -4.31 -10.60 15.80
N LYS A 239 -5.23 -10.73 14.82
CA LYS A 239 -6.64 -11.02 15.10
C LYS A 239 -6.86 -12.32 15.90
N ARG A 240 -5.99 -13.32 15.73
CA ARG A 240 -6.06 -14.60 16.48
C ARG A 240 -5.58 -14.47 17.92
N GLN A 241 -4.81 -13.42 18.25
CA GLN A 241 -4.23 -13.20 19.57
C GLN A 241 -5.09 -12.30 20.48
N GLY A 242 -6.06 -11.57 19.92
CA GLY A 242 -6.90 -10.60 20.63
C GLY A 242 -6.56 -9.17 20.26
#